data_AF-A0A536B0W6-F1
#
_entry.id   AF-A0A536B0W6-F1
#
_cell.length_a   1.000
_cell.length_b   1.000
_cell.length_c   1.000
_cell.angle_alpha   90.00
_cell.angle_beta   90.00
_cell.angle_gamma   90.00
#
_symmetry.space_group_name_H-M   'P 1'
#
loop_
_entity.id
_entity.type
_entity.pdbx_description
1 polymer ?
#
loop_
_entity_poly.entity_id
_entity_poly.type
_entity_poly.pdbx_seq_one_letter_code
_entity_poly.pdbx_strand_id
1 'polypeptide(L)' 'MDIAITTERADEKGWIAFAPEVRATAQGSTEQEAKENLRALLTRYPDLLEEPRRASDRRVELIRI' A
#
# COMPACT_ATOMS: atom_id res chain seq x y z
N MET A 1 -6.49 -12.81 7.36
CA MET A 1 -5.95 -11.50 7.73
C MET A 1 -6.49 -10.54 6.70
N ASP A 2 -7.24 -9.55 7.13
CA ASP A 2 -7.80 -8.52 6.28
C ASP A 2 -6.90 -7.28 6.39
N ILE A 3 -6.56 -6.66 5.27
CA ILE A 3 -5.74 -5.45 5.21
C ILE A 3 -6.59 -4.38 4.54
N ALA A 4 -6.77 -3.24 5.22
CA ALA A 4 -7.42 -2.10 4.60
C ALA A 4 -6.55 -1.55 3.47
N ILE A 5 -7.17 -1.20 2.34
CA ILE A 5 -6.48 -0.52 1.23
C ILE A 5 -7.29 0.69 0.77
N THR A 6 -6.59 1.70 0.28
CA THR A 6 -7.18 2.79 -0.51
C THR A 6 -6.77 2.63 -1.96
N THR A 7 -7.61 3.11 -2.87
CA THR A 7 -7.24 3.25 -4.28
C THR A 7 -7.48 4.67 -4.75
N GLU A 8 -6.61 5.16 -5.62
CA GLU A 8 -6.74 6.47 -6.22
C GLU A 8 -6.35 6.43 -7.69
N ARG A 9 -6.97 7.33 -8.47
CA ARG A 9 -6.63 7.49 -9.88
C ARG A 9 -5.40 8.40 -9.99
N ALA A 10 -4.38 7.93 -10.70
CA ALA A 10 -3.15 8.66 -10.98
C ALA A 10 -3.14 9.24 -12.40
N ASP A 11 -4.19 10.00 -12.74
CA ASP A 11 -4.40 10.62 -14.05
C ASP A 11 -4.15 9.65 -15.23
N GLU A 12 -3.23 9.99 -16.13
CA GLU A 12 -2.82 9.19 -17.31
C GLU A 12 -2.00 7.95 -16.95
N LYS A 13 -1.55 7.84 -15.69
CA LYS A 13 -0.72 6.73 -15.21
C LYS A 13 -1.54 5.55 -14.68
N GLY A 14 -2.87 5.63 -14.69
CA GLY A 14 -3.75 4.55 -14.26
C GLY A 14 -4.21 4.69 -12.81
N TRP A 15 -4.03 3.65 -12.01
CA TRP A 15 -4.52 3.53 -10.64
C TRP A 15 -3.43 3.12 -9.68
N ILE A 16 -3.50 3.63 -8.46
CA ILE A 16 -2.63 3.27 -7.35
C ILE A 16 -3.49 2.58 -6.29
N ALA A 17 -3.00 1.47 -5.76
CA ALA A 17 -3.51 0.83 -4.55
C ALA A 17 -2.48 0.99 -3.43
N PHE A 18 -2.93 1.41 -2.25
CA PHE A 18 -2.09 1.65 -1.08
C PHE A 18 -2.63 0.92 0.14
N ALA A 19 -1.78 0.15 0.81
CA ALA A 19 -2.08 -0.49 2.08
C ALA A 19 -1.40 0.30 3.22
N PRO A 20 -2.12 1.16 3.96
CA PRO A 20 -1.55 2.06 4.97
C PRO A 20 -0.85 1.32 6.11
N GLU A 21 -1.39 0.18 6.54
CA GLU A 21 -0.85 -0.60 7.65
C GLU A 21 0.58 -1.03 7.39
N VAL A 22 0.86 -1.47 6.15
CA VAL A 22 2.14 -2.04 5.70
C VAL A 22 2.95 -1.08 4.83
N ARG A 23 2.44 0.14 4.62
CA ARG A 23 3.04 1.20 3.79
C ARG A 23 3.47 0.72 2.40
N ALA A 24 2.68 -0.15 1.82
CA ALA A 24 2.95 -0.73 0.51
C ALA A 24 2.04 -0.12 -0.55
N THR A 25 2.60 0.18 -1.72
CA THR A 25 1.88 0.70 -2.88
C THR A 25 2.14 -0.19 -4.08
N ALA A 26 1.12 -0.37 -4.91
CA ALA A 26 1.25 -0.91 -6.26
C ALA A 26 0.40 -0.12 -7.25
N GLN A 27 0.80 -0.16 -8.52
CA GLN A 27 0.13 0.56 -9.60
C GLN A 27 -0.44 -0.44 -10.61
N GLY A 28 -1.50 -0.06 -11.31
CA GLY A 28 -2.08 -0.79 -12.43
C GLY A 28 -2.76 0.14 -13.42
N SER A 29 -3.03 -0.32 -14.63
CA SER A 29 -3.77 0.42 -15.66
C SER A 29 -5.25 0.56 -15.28
N THR A 30 -5.77 -0.38 -14.48
CA THR A 30 -7.12 -0.35 -13.89
C THR A 30 -7.06 -0.42 -12.37
N GLU A 31 -8.14 -0.02 -11.70
CA GLU A 31 -8.26 -0.14 -10.24
C GLU A 31 -8.08 -1.60 -9.77
N GLN A 32 -8.66 -2.54 -10.51
CA GLN A 32 -8.56 -3.97 -10.21
C GLN A 32 -7.11 -4.48 -10.36
N GLU A 33 -6.42 -4.08 -11.42
CA GLU A 33 -5.02 -4.46 -11.64
C GLU A 33 -4.11 -3.90 -10.53
N ALA A 34 -4.35 -2.67 -10.08
CA ALA A 34 -3.59 -2.09 -8.97
C ALA A 34 -3.78 -2.91 -7.66
N LYS A 35 -5.01 -3.38 -7.39
CA LYS A 35 -5.31 -4.26 -6.25
C LYS A 35 -4.61 -5.61 -6.36
N GLU A 36 -4.64 -6.22 -7.54
CA GLU A 36 -3.99 -7.51 -7.81
C GLU A 36 -2.47 -7.41 -7.68
N ASN A 37 -1.88 -6.35 -8.21
CA ASN A 37 -0.44 -6.08 -8.08
C ASN A 37 -0.04 -5.86 -6.61
N LEU A 38 -0.86 -5.14 -5.83
CA LEU A 38 -0.63 -4.97 -4.39
C LEU A 38 -0.72 -6.32 -3.66
N ARG A 39 -1.71 -7.14 -4.00
CA ARG A 39 -1.85 -8.49 -3.43
C ARG A 39 -0.64 -9.37 -3.75
N ALA A 40 -0.16 -9.34 -4.99
CA ALA A 40 1.01 -10.10 -5.43
C ALA A 40 2.28 -9.64 -4.70
N LEU A 41 2.46 -8.33 -4.52
CA LEU A 41 3.55 -7.75 -3.73
C LEU A 41 3.54 -8.29 -2.29
N LEU A 42 2.41 -8.19 -1.59
CA LEU A 42 2.30 -8.62 -0.19
C LEU A 42 2.41 -10.14 -0.03
N THR A 43 2.01 -10.91 -1.04
CA THR A 43 2.21 -12.37 -1.06
C THR A 43 3.70 -12.72 -1.23
N ARG A 44 4.43 -11.93 -2.04
CA ARG A 44 5.86 -12.13 -2.30
C ARG A 44 6.74 -11.71 -1.12
N TYR A 45 6.32 -10.69 -0.37
CA TYR A 45 7.07 -10.12 0.76
C TYR A 45 6.21 -10.14 2.03
N PRO A 46 5.99 -11.32 2.64
CA PRO A 46 5.17 -11.45 3.84
C PRO A 46 5.79 -10.76 5.06
N ASP A 47 7.08 -10.47 5.05
CA ASP A 47 7.80 -9.68 6.05
C ASP A 47 7.30 -8.23 6.16
N LEU A 48 6.78 -7.66 5.07
CA LEU A 48 6.09 -6.36 5.10
C LEU A 48 4.83 -6.39 5.96
N LEU A 49 4.22 -7.56 6.16
CA LEU A 49 3.09 -7.75 7.07
C LEU A 49 3.53 -7.83 8.54
N GLU A 50 4.80 -8.14 8.81
CA GLU A 50 5.37 -8.22 10.15
C GLU A 50 5.93 -6.87 10.64
N GLU A 51 6.39 -6.01 9.73
CA GLU A 51 6.90 -4.67 10.05
C GLU A 51 5.91 -3.79 10.85
N PRO A 52 4.61 -3.72 10.52
CA PRO A 52 3.64 -2.95 11.29
C PRO A 52 3.51 -3.47 12.72
N ARG A 53 3.65 -4.79 12.90
CA ARG A 53 3.57 -5.46 14.20
C ARG A 53 4.73 -5.09 15.14
N ARG A 54 5.85 -4.60 14.58
CA ARG A 54 7.03 -4.15 15.34
C ARG A 54 7.16 -2.62 15.41
N ALA A 55 6.38 -1.89 14.63
CA ALA A 55 6.50 -0.44 14.42
C ALA A 55 5.76 0.40 15.49
N SER A 56 5.69 -0.06 16.74
CA SER A 56 5.03 0.66 17.86
C SER A 56 5.64 2.03 18.17
N ASP A 57 6.83 2.34 17.64
CA ASP A 57 7.57 3.58 17.91
C ASP A 57 7.56 4.62 16.76
N ARG A 58 6.80 4.39 15.68
CA ARG A 58 6.83 5.29 14.52
C ARG A 58 5.98 6.55 14.78
N ARG A 59 6.63 7.72 14.81
CA ARG A 59 5.98 9.04 14.82
C ARG A 59 5.63 9.49 13.40
N VAL A 60 4.43 10.05 13.22
CA VAL A 60 4.02 10.75 12.00
C VAL A 60 4.30 12.24 12.24
N GLU A 61 5.11 12.85 11.38
CA GLU A 61 5.38 14.30 11.41
C GLU A 61 4.77 14.95 10.17
N LEU A 62 4.02 16.03 10.38
CA LEU A 62 3.51 16.87 9.29
C LEU A 62 4.55 17.95 9.00
N ILE A 63 5.17 17.90 7.83
CA ILE A 63 6.01 18.98 7.33
C ILE A 63 5.20 19.85 6.35
N ARG A 64 5.34 21.17 6.48
CA ARG A 64 4.75 22.14 5.54
C ARG A 64 5.80 22.47 4.48
N ILE A 65 5.44 22.24 3.22
CA ILE A 65 6.24 22.62 2.05
C ILE A 65 5.74 23.97 1.54
#